data_AF-A0A8T0WM51-F1
#
_entry.id   AF-A0A8T0WM51-F1
#
_cell.length_a   1.000
_cell.length_b   1.000
_cell.length_c   1.000
_cell.angle_alpha   90.00
_cell.angle_beta   90.00
_cell.angle_gamma   90.00
#
_symmetry.space_group_name_H-M   'P 1'
#
loop_
_entity.id
_entity.type
_entity.pdbx_description
1 polymer ?
#
loop_
_entity_poly.entity_id
_entity_poly.type
_entity_poly.pdbx_seq_one_letter_code
_entity_poly.pdbx_strand_id
1 'polypeptide(L)'
;MEEKAAAATAPCYVAGLPGSMYTRIFPCQSVHLFHSSHCLIWRSKVPEDLSNGTHVKNADNIYIGKTTPQVVVKLFREQFEKDFELFLTLRWKELVSGGRMVLTFAGRKRGELPVHGGVARVWELLSEALQHLVQKDLIEKKKLSESDWVL
;
A
#
# COMPACT_ATOMS: atom_id res chain seq x y z
N MET A 1 48.75 -2.85 -24.96
CA MET A 1 47.56 -2.57 -24.12
C MET A 1 46.36 -2.83 -24.98
N GLU A 2 45.68 -3.96 -24.79
CA GLU A 2 44.40 -4.23 -25.46
C GLU A 2 43.33 -3.33 -24.86
N GLU A 3 42.68 -2.57 -25.75
CA GLU A 3 41.50 -1.78 -25.45
C GLU A 3 40.33 -2.74 -25.19
N LYS A 4 39.87 -2.80 -23.95
CA LYS A 4 38.74 -3.64 -23.56
C LYS A 4 37.47 -3.01 -24.14
N ALA A 5 36.96 -3.57 -25.23
CA ALA A 5 35.68 -3.15 -25.82
C ALA A 5 34.59 -3.14 -24.75
N ALA A 6 33.94 -1.99 -24.56
CA ALA A 6 32.78 -1.86 -23.68
C ALA A 6 31.71 -2.85 -24.16
N ALA A 7 31.26 -3.74 -23.28
CA ALA A 7 30.24 -4.72 -23.60
C ALA A 7 28.99 -4.01 -24.13
N ALA A 8 28.60 -4.28 -25.37
CA ALA A 8 27.41 -3.72 -25.97
C ALA A 8 26.19 -4.15 -25.15
N THR A 9 25.51 -3.18 -24.53
CA THR A 9 24.29 -3.42 -23.77
C THR A 9 23.18 -3.86 -24.71
N ALA A 10 22.47 -4.93 -24.37
CA ALA A 10 21.30 -5.37 -25.13
C ALA A 10 20.28 -4.22 -25.27
N PRO A 11 19.56 -4.12 -26.41
CA PRO A 11 18.55 -3.09 -26.60
C PRO A 11 17.45 -3.17 -25.54
N CYS A 12 17.06 -2.03 -24.98
CA CYS A 12 16.04 -1.92 -23.95
C CYS A 12 14.85 -1.09 -24.46
N TYR A 13 13.65 -1.64 -24.34
CA TYR A 13 12.40 -0.97 -24.72
C TYR A 13 11.55 -0.75 -23.48
N VAL A 14 11.04 0.47 -23.30
CA VAL A 14 10.27 0.87 -22.12
C VAL A 14 8.85 1.21 -22.53
N ALA A 15 7.87 0.70 -21.78
CA ALA A 15 6.46 1.00 -21.95
C ALA A 15 5.81 1.33 -20.60
N GLY A 16 4.92 2.31 -20.59
CA GLY A 16 4.07 2.63 -19.45
C GLY A 16 2.74 1.91 -19.57
N LEU A 17 2.29 1.25 -18.49
CA LEU A 17 1.01 0.55 -18.45
C LEU A 17 0.13 1.18 -17.35
N PRO A 18 -0.95 1.89 -17.70
CA PRO A 18 -1.87 2.43 -16.72
C PRO A 18 -2.72 1.30 -16.14
N GLY A 19 -2.95 1.34 -14.82
CA GLY A 19 -3.84 0.39 -14.16
C GLY A 19 -3.51 0.20 -12.68
N SER A 20 -4.43 -0.42 -11.97
CA SER A 20 -4.20 -0.84 -10.59
C SER A 20 -3.33 -2.09 -10.55
N MET A 21 -2.46 -2.21 -9.54
CA MET A 21 -1.74 -3.46 -9.29
C MET A 21 -2.66 -4.60 -8.85
N TYR A 22 -3.91 -4.30 -8.49
CA TYR A 22 -4.96 -5.27 -8.14
C TYR A 22 -5.80 -5.72 -9.34
N THR A 23 -5.35 -5.45 -10.57
CA THR A 23 -5.93 -5.99 -11.81
C THR A 23 -4.88 -6.75 -12.63
N ARG A 24 -5.32 -7.47 -13.67
CA ARG A 24 -4.39 -8.00 -14.69
C ARG A 24 -3.76 -6.83 -15.45
N ILE A 25 -2.45 -6.90 -15.66
CA ILE A 25 -1.64 -5.89 -16.37
C ILE A 25 -1.00 -6.49 -17.62
N PHE A 26 -0.57 -7.76 -17.53
CA PHE A 26 0.16 -8.44 -18.59
C PHE A 26 -0.60 -9.67 -19.10
N PRO A 27 -0.33 -10.12 -20.35
CA PRO A 27 -0.73 -11.45 -20.82
C PRO A 27 -0.19 -12.56 -19.91
N CYS A 28 -0.80 -13.74 -19.96
CA CYS A 28 -0.32 -14.88 -19.18
C CYS A 28 1.10 -15.27 -19.62
N GLN A 29 1.95 -15.65 -18.67
CA GLN A 29 3.30 -16.16 -18.93
C GLN A 29 4.15 -15.25 -19.83
N SER A 30 4.13 -13.94 -19.56
CA SER A 30 4.85 -12.95 -20.36
C SER A 30 5.93 -12.19 -19.57
N VAL A 31 5.91 -12.29 -18.23
CA VAL A 31 6.82 -11.54 -17.36
C VAL A 31 7.87 -12.47 -16.75
N HIS A 32 9.14 -12.11 -16.91
CA HIS A 32 10.27 -12.85 -16.34
C HIS A 32 10.56 -12.47 -14.89
N LEU A 33 10.46 -11.17 -14.60
CA LEU A 33 10.74 -10.59 -13.30
C LEU A 33 9.70 -9.53 -12.96
N PHE A 34 9.01 -9.70 -11.84
CA PHE A 34 8.24 -8.64 -11.21
C PHE A 34 9.06 -7.96 -10.12
N HIS A 35 9.02 -6.63 -10.09
CA HIS A 35 9.56 -5.83 -9.02
C HIS A 35 8.50 -4.86 -8.51
N SER A 36 8.31 -4.79 -7.20
CA SER A 36 7.49 -3.77 -6.55
C SER A 36 8.17 -3.29 -5.29
N SER A 37 8.27 -1.98 -5.14
CA SER A 37 8.86 -1.34 -3.96
C SER A 37 7.91 -0.32 -3.38
N HIS A 38 7.52 -0.54 -2.13
CA HIS A 38 6.64 0.31 -1.32
C HIS A 38 5.26 0.58 -1.94
N CYS A 39 4.82 -0.22 -2.93
CA CYS A 39 3.47 -0.10 -3.50
C CYS A 39 2.44 -0.91 -2.71
N LEU A 40 2.84 -2.06 -2.16
CA LEU A 40 1.93 -2.99 -1.45
C LEU A 40 1.46 -2.50 -0.08
N ILE A 41 1.96 -1.35 0.39
CA ILE A 41 1.43 -0.70 1.60
C ILE A 41 0.04 -0.11 1.36
N TRP A 42 -0.24 0.28 0.10
CA TRP A 42 -1.49 0.89 -0.33
C TRP A 42 -2.55 -0.17 -0.57
N ARG A 43 -3.72 -0.06 0.04
CA ARG A 43 -4.85 -0.98 -0.19
C ARG A 43 -5.58 -0.66 -1.49
N SER A 44 -6.39 -1.59 -1.97
CA SER A 44 -7.27 -1.33 -3.13
C SER A 44 -8.43 -0.39 -2.78
N LYS A 45 -8.86 -0.41 -1.53
CA LYS A 45 -9.98 0.37 -0.99
C LYS A 45 -9.95 0.44 0.53
N VAL A 46 -10.81 1.28 1.10
CA VAL A 46 -11.13 1.25 2.53
C VAL A 46 -11.94 -0.01 2.85
N PRO A 47 -11.70 -0.68 3.99
CA PRO A 47 -12.52 -1.82 4.41
C PRO A 47 -14.03 -1.48 4.41
N GLU A 48 -14.86 -2.33 3.79
CA GLU A 48 -16.29 -2.08 3.56
C GLU A 48 -17.07 -1.80 4.86
N ASP A 49 -16.70 -2.47 5.95
CA ASP A 49 -17.36 -2.28 7.25
C ASP A 49 -17.09 -0.89 7.84
N LEU A 50 -16.02 -0.20 7.41
CA LEU A 50 -15.74 1.20 7.76
C LEU A 50 -16.45 2.18 6.84
N SER A 51 -16.65 1.83 5.56
CA SER A 51 -17.36 2.69 4.59
C SER A 51 -18.88 2.67 4.80
N ASN A 52 -19.43 1.55 5.28
CA ASN A 52 -20.88 1.35 5.37
C ASN A 52 -21.53 1.91 6.65
N GLY A 53 -20.82 2.76 7.40
CA GLY A 53 -21.41 3.49 8.53
C GLY A 53 -21.75 2.64 9.75
N THR A 54 -21.13 1.46 9.92
CA THR A 54 -21.17 0.78 11.22
C THR A 54 -20.60 1.71 12.30
N HIS A 55 -21.02 1.58 13.56
CA HIS A 55 -20.59 2.45 14.67
C HIS A 55 -19.07 2.45 14.95
N VAL A 56 -18.28 1.75 14.14
CA VAL A 56 -16.83 1.63 14.24
C VAL A 56 -16.18 2.69 13.36
N LYS A 57 -15.85 3.85 13.95
CA LYS A 57 -15.06 4.90 13.29
C LYS A 57 -13.62 4.89 13.83
N ASN A 58 -12.64 5.14 12.97
CA ASN A 58 -11.30 5.54 13.40
C ASN A 58 -11.31 7.04 13.73
N ALA A 59 -12.17 7.43 14.69
CA ALA A 59 -12.50 8.81 14.96
C ALA A 59 -11.21 9.61 15.22
N ASP A 60 -10.96 10.60 14.34
CA ASP A 60 -9.85 11.54 14.37
C ASP A 60 -8.47 11.00 13.90
N ASN A 61 -8.39 9.75 13.40
CA ASN A 61 -7.15 9.21 12.83
C ASN A 61 -7.28 8.88 11.35
N ILE A 62 -6.28 9.30 10.56
CA ILE A 62 -6.20 8.98 9.13
C ILE A 62 -5.55 7.62 8.85
N TYR A 63 -4.94 6.98 9.86
CA TYR A 63 -4.25 5.69 9.78
C TYR A 63 -4.41 4.87 11.07
N ILE A 64 -3.87 3.64 11.09
CA ILE A 64 -3.76 2.84 12.31
C ILE A 64 -2.74 3.48 13.25
N GLY A 65 -3.24 4.11 14.32
CA GLY A 65 -2.46 4.79 15.36
C GLY A 65 -2.68 4.21 16.76
N LYS A 66 -2.16 4.90 17.79
CA LYS A 66 -2.29 4.50 19.21
C LYS A 66 -3.74 4.36 19.66
N THR A 67 -4.59 5.27 19.20
CA THR A 67 -5.99 5.37 19.63
C THR A 67 -6.94 4.59 18.70
N THR A 68 -6.42 3.91 17.67
CA THR A 68 -7.24 3.14 16.73
C THR A 68 -7.84 1.90 17.42
N PRO A 69 -9.17 1.72 17.38
CA PRO A 69 -9.82 0.54 17.93
C PRO A 69 -9.31 -0.76 17.30
N GLN A 70 -9.17 -1.84 18.09
CA GLN A 70 -8.66 -3.13 17.58
C GLN A 70 -9.50 -3.71 16.44
N VAL A 71 -10.82 -3.45 16.44
CA VAL A 71 -11.71 -3.83 15.35
C VAL A 71 -11.31 -3.16 14.03
N VAL A 72 -10.92 -1.87 14.04
CA VAL A 72 -10.43 -1.15 12.85
C VAL A 72 -9.11 -1.76 12.36
N VAL A 73 -8.20 -2.09 13.28
CA VAL A 73 -6.92 -2.75 12.95
C VAL A 73 -7.16 -4.10 12.26
N LYS A 74 -8.14 -4.88 12.75
CA LYS A 74 -8.52 -6.18 12.17
C LYS A 74 -9.06 -6.00 10.75
N LEU A 75 -9.95 -5.03 10.54
CA LEU A 75 -10.54 -4.74 9.23
C LEU A 75 -9.48 -4.34 8.18
N PHE A 76 -8.52 -3.49 8.56
CA PHE A 76 -7.41 -3.14 7.66
C PHE A 76 -6.50 -4.33 7.36
N ARG A 77 -6.26 -5.21 8.34
CA ARG A 77 -5.49 -6.44 8.11
C ARG A 77 -6.20 -7.36 7.12
N GLU A 78 -7.49 -7.60 7.31
CA GLU A 78 -8.29 -8.46 6.43
C GLU A 78 -8.34 -7.90 5.00
N GLN A 79 -8.45 -6.58 4.84
CA GLN A 79 -8.39 -5.93 3.53
C GLN A 79 -7.00 -6.09 2.88
N PHE A 80 -5.92 -5.91 3.63
CA PHE A 80 -4.56 -6.16 3.14
C PHE A 80 -4.36 -7.62 2.71
N GLU A 81 -4.83 -8.60 3.49
CA GLU A 81 -4.72 -10.02 3.18
C GLU A 81 -5.43 -10.35 1.86
N LYS A 82 -6.66 -9.87 1.67
CA LYS A 82 -7.43 -10.01 0.41
C LYS A 82 -6.70 -9.39 -0.77
N ASP A 83 -6.22 -8.16 -0.61
CA ASP A 83 -5.52 -7.42 -1.66
C ASP A 83 -4.20 -8.08 -2.04
N PHE A 84 -3.42 -8.54 -1.04
CA PHE A 84 -2.15 -9.19 -1.27
C PHE A 84 -2.31 -10.56 -1.93
N GLU A 85 -3.29 -11.36 -1.52
CA GLU A 85 -3.63 -12.62 -2.17
C GLU A 85 -4.06 -12.41 -3.63
N LEU A 86 -4.90 -11.41 -3.89
CA LEU A 86 -5.31 -11.04 -5.23
C LEU A 86 -4.11 -10.62 -6.09
N PHE A 87 -3.24 -9.75 -5.57
CA PHE A 87 -2.01 -9.34 -6.24
C PHE A 87 -1.16 -10.56 -6.61
N LEU A 88 -0.85 -11.44 -5.66
CA LEU A 88 -0.04 -12.63 -5.90
C LEU A 88 -0.67 -13.56 -6.94
N THR A 89 -2.00 -13.76 -6.86
CA THR A 89 -2.75 -14.59 -7.82
C THR A 89 -2.66 -14.04 -9.24
N LEU A 90 -2.77 -12.72 -9.40
CA LEU A 90 -2.68 -12.06 -10.70
C LEU A 90 -1.26 -12.13 -11.26
N ARG A 91 -0.26 -11.79 -10.44
CA ARG A 91 1.15 -11.81 -10.85
C ARG A 91 1.64 -13.22 -11.17
N TRP A 92 1.19 -14.22 -10.43
CA TRP A 92 1.50 -15.63 -10.70
C TRP A 92 1.05 -16.05 -12.11
N LYS A 93 -0.15 -15.65 -12.54
CA LYS A 93 -0.65 -15.95 -13.90
C LYS A 93 0.18 -15.28 -15.00
N GLU A 94 0.76 -14.14 -14.69
CA GLU A 94 1.55 -13.31 -15.63
C GLU A 94 3.01 -13.74 -15.71
N LEU A 95 3.52 -14.41 -14.67
CA LEU A 95 4.89 -14.94 -14.62
C LEU A 95 5.09 -16.11 -15.59
N VAL A 96 6.23 -16.11 -16.26
CA VAL A 96 6.74 -17.28 -17.00
C VAL A 96 7.11 -18.41 -16.03
N SER A 97 7.21 -19.64 -16.55
CA SER A 97 7.79 -20.75 -15.79
C SER A 97 9.23 -20.41 -15.35
N GLY A 98 9.52 -20.54 -14.06
CA GLY A 98 10.81 -20.17 -13.48
C GLY A 98 11.01 -18.66 -13.24
N GLY A 99 10.02 -17.84 -13.55
CA GLY A 99 10.03 -16.39 -13.28
C GLY A 99 10.14 -16.07 -11.79
N ARG A 100 10.56 -14.84 -11.48
CA ARG A 100 10.83 -14.38 -10.11
C ARG A 100 10.03 -13.12 -9.77
N MET A 101 9.85 -12.90 -8.47
CA MET A 101 9.25 -11.69 -7.96
C MET A 101 10.09 -11.17 -6.79
N VAL A 102 10.38 -9.87 -6.80
CA VAL A 102 11.08 -9.16 -5.72
C VAL A 102 10.14 -8.09 -5.19
N LEU A 103 9.72 -8.27 -3.94
CA LEU A 103 8.78 -7.37 -3.27
C LEU A 103 9.46 -6.74 -2.06
N THR A 104 9.39 -5.42 -1.97
CA THR A 104 9.84 -4.67 -0.80
C THR A 104 8.72 -3.74 -0.35
N PHE A 105 8.38 -3.75 0.93
CA PHE A 105 7.35 -2.87 1.49
C PHE A 105 7.54 -2.76 3.00
N ALA A 106 7.00 -1.70 3.58
CA ALA A 106 7.07 -1.48 5.01
C ALA A 106 6.28 -2.57 5.75
N GLY A 107 6.97 -3.24 6.68
CA GLY A 107 6.37 -4.15 7.64
C GLY A 107 6.52 -3.62 9.06
N ARG A 108 6.11 -4.44 10.02
CA ARG A 108 6.26 -4.19 11.46
C ARG A 108 6.76 -5.45 12.13
N LYS A 109 7.63 -5.36 13.14
CA LYS A 109 8.06 -6.56 13.87
C LYS A 109 6.93 -7.05 14.78
N ARG A 110 6.92 -8.36 15.04
CA ARG A 110 5.96 -8.96 15.96
C ARG A 110 6.16 -8.37 17.37
N GLY A 111 5.08 -7.89 17.97
CA GLY A 111 5.10 -7.31 19.32
C GLY A 111 5.38 -5.81 19.38
N GLU A 112 5.83 -5.17 18.30
CA GLU A 112 5.86 -3.71 18.21
C GLU A 112 4.42 -3.17 18.14
N LEU A 113 4.10 -2.10 18.88
CA LEU A 113 2.83 -1.41 18.70
C LEU A 113 2.70 -0.89 17.26
N PRO A 114 1.49 -0.74 16.70
CA PRO A 114 1.31 -0.25 15.34
C PRO A 114 2.02 1.09 15.05
N VAL A 115 2.25 1.90 16.08
CA VAL A 115 2.97 3.19 16.06
C VAL A 115 4.49 3.09 16.10
N HIS A 116 5.06 1.93 16.40
CA HIS A 116 6.51 1.74 16.44
C HIS A 116 7.02 1.29 15.07
N GLY A 117 7.12 2.24 14.14
CA GLY A 117 7.66 2.02 12.79
C GLY A 117 7.68 3.32 11.97
N GLY A 118 8.59 3.41 11.00
CA GLY A 118 8.82 4.66 10.24
C GLY A 118 7.58 5.16 9.50
N VAL A 119 6.89 4.29 8.75
CA VAL A 119 5.69 4.68 7.99
C VAL A 119 4.52 5.06 8.90
N ALA A 120 4.29 4.31 9.98
CA ALA A 120 3.24 4.64 10.95
C ALA A 120 3.48 6.00 11.62
N ARG A 121 4.73 6.35 11.90
CA ARG A 121 5.09 7.65 12.49
C ARG A 121 4.78 8.83 11.56
N VAL A 122 5.03 8.68 10.26
CA VAL A 122 4.68 9.71 9.27
C VAL A 122 3.17 9.97 9.26
N TRP A 123 2.37 8.90 9.28
CA TRP A 123 0.92 9.03 9.29
C TRP A 123 0.35 9.56 10.61
N GLU A 124 0.97 9.23 11.74
CA GLU A 124 0.62 9.80 13.05
C GLU A 124 0.84 11.33 13.05
N LEU A 125 2.01 11.79 12.61
CA LEU A 125 2.32 13.22 12.52
C LEU A 125 1.40 13.96 11.54
N LEU A 126 1.06 13.35 10.41
CA LEU A 126 0.11 13.94 9.48
C LEU A 126 -1.30 14.02 10.10
N SER A 127 -1.72 13.00 10.85
CA SER A 127 -2.98 13.01 11.58
C SER A 127 -3.03 14.15 12.61
N GLU A 128 -1.96 14.32 13.41
CA GLU A 128 -1.83 15.42 14.38
C GLU A 128 -1.88 16.79 13.68
N ALA A 129 -1.18 16.95 12.55
CA ALA A 129 -1.21 18.17 11.76
C ALA A 129 -2.62 18.50 11.24
N LEU A 130 -3.34 17.51 10.72
CA LEU A 130 -4.73 17.70 10.26
C LEU A 130 -5.67 18.05 11.41
N GLN A 131 -5.52 17.41 12.58
CA GLN A 131 -6.28 17.77 13.78
C GLN A 131 -6.04 19.23 14.20
N HIS A 132 -4.79 19.70 14.14
CA HIS A 132 -4.46 21.11 14.40
C HIS A 132 -5.11 22.07 13.39
N LEU A 133 -5.22 21.70 12.12
CA LEU A 133 -5.92 22.50 11.11
C LEU A 133 -7.43 22.55 11.38
N VAL A 134 -8.03 21.46 11.84
CA VAL A 134 -9.43 21.42 12.29
C VAL A 134 -9.64 22.33 13.51
N GLN A 135 -8.73 22.32 14.49
CA GLN A 135 -8.81 23.21 15.66
C GLN A 135 -8.72 24.70 15.32
N LYS A 136 -8.09 25.04 14.18
CA LYS A 136 -7.99 26.41 13.67
C LYS A 136 -9.14 26.79 12.73
N ASP A 137 -10.15 25.93 12.60
CA ASP A 137 -11.28 26.08 11.67
C ASP A 137 -10.86 26.24 10.20
N LEU A 138 -9.68 25.74 9.83
CA LEU A 138 -9.18 25.76 8.44
C LEU A 138 -9.68 24.57 7.62
N ILE A 139 -10.12 23.50 8.29
CA ILE A 139 -10.68 22.28 7.68
C ILE A 139 -11.89 21.83 8.50
N GLU A 140 -12.96 21.42 7.82
CA GLU A 140 -14.13 20.81 8.46
C GLU A 140 -13.77 19.47 9.12
N LYS A 141 -14.12 19.29 10.40
CA LYS A 141 -13.92 18.02 11.12
C LYS A 141 -14.51 16.81 10.39
N LYS A 142 -15.66 16.99 9.73
CA LYS A 142 -16.33 15.96 8.94
C LYS A 142 -15.41 15.36 7.87
N LYS A 143 -14.61 16.20 7.18
CA LYS A 143 -13.66 15.76 6.16
C LYS A 143 -12.59 14.85 6.76
N LEU A 144 -12.13 15.11 7.98
CA LEU A 144 -11.16 14.22 8.64
C LEU A 144 -11.77 12.86 9.00
N SER A 145 -13.02 12.85 9.46
CA SER A 145 -13.71 11.65 9.96
C SER A 145 -14.35 10.76 8.89
N GLU A 146 -14.64 11.31 7.72
CA GLU A 146 -15.31 10.62 6.60
C GLU A 146 -14.40 10.40 5.40
N SER A 147 -13.16 10.91 5.43
CA SER A 147 -12.23 10.66 4.34
C SER A 147 -11.90 9.18 4.27
N ASP A 148 -12.21 8.60 3.10
CA ASP A 148 -11.83 7.26 2.71
C ASP A 148 -10.31 7.17 2.51
N TRP A 149 -9.55 7.20 3.61
CA TRP A 149 -8.09 7.12 3.55
C TRP A 149 -7.67 5.69 3.19
N VAL A 150 -7.56 5.45 1.88
CA VAL A 150 -6.83 4.31 1.32
C VAL A 150 -5.35 4.60 1.51
N LEU A 151 -4.82 4.27 2.68
CA LEU A 151 -3.37 4.22 2.89
C LEU A 151 -2.78 2.88 2.50
#